data_AF-A0A377ZW78-F1
#
_entry.id   AF-A0A377ZW78-F1
#
_cell.length_a   1.000
_cell.length_b   1.000
_cell.length_c   1.000
_cell.angle_alpha   90.00
_cell.angle_beta   90.00
_cell.angle_gamma   90.00
#
_symmetry.space_group_name_H-M   'P 1'
#
loop_
_entity.id
_entity.type
_entity.pdbx_description
1 polymer ?
#
loop_
_entity_poly.entity_id
_entity_poly.type
_entity_poly.pdbx_seq_one_letter_code
_entity_poly.pdbx_strand_id
1 'polypeptide(L)'
;MASIAPLDVLHKLFIENQVCLLKLNPVNDYLHDLLAQALAPVIAMDALRIVTGDARAGAWLTTHPAVDEIHITGSRDTHDVIVWARVKRLASVGPPGCR
;
A
#
# COMPACT_ATOMS: atom_id res chain seq x y z
N MET A 1 5.91 16.61 -2.38
CA MET A 1 5.10 15.41 -2.03
C MET A 1 5.83 14.09 -2.31
N ALA A 2 6.89 14.05 -3.12
CA ALA A 2 7.66 12.83 -3.40
C ALA A 2 8.46 12.25 -2.22
N SER A 3 8.76 13.05 -1.19
CA SER A 3 9.58 12.65 -0.04
C SER A 3 8.83 11.93 1.08
N ILE A 4 7.49 11.93 1.05
CA ILE A 4 6.70 11.30 2.12
C ILE A 4 6.85 9.78 2.08
N ALA A 5 6.80 9.19 0.88
CA ALA A 5 6.96 7.73 0.70
C ALA A 5 8.25 7.16 1.32
N PRO A 6 9.46 7.68 1.02
CA PRO A 6 10.67 7.18 1.65
C PRO A 6 10.74 7.48 3.16
N LEU A 7 10.20 8.61 3.62
CA LEU A 7 10.16 8.93 5.05
C LEU A 7 9.32 7.90 5.82
N ASP A 8 8.12 7.62 5.34
CA ASP A 8 7.19 6.67 5.95
C ASP A 8 7.83 5.26 6.02
N VAL A 9 8.46 4.81 4.93
CA VAL A 9 9.16 3.53 4.87
C VAL A 9 10.30 3.46 5.89
N LEU A 10 11.12 4.51 6.00
CA LEU A 10 12.21 4.54 6.97
C LEU A 10 11.69 4.52 8.41
N HIS A 11 10.57 5.21 8.69
CA HIS A 11 9.93 5.13 10.01
C HIS A 11 9.47 3.70 10.33
N LYS A 12 8.76 3.06 9.39
CA LYS A 12 8.29 1.67 9.57
C LYS A 12 9.45 0.68 9.75
N LEU A 13 10.53 0.83 9.00
CA LEU A 13 11.70 -0.04 9.09
C LEU A 13 12.45 0.13 10.42
N PHE A 14 12.79 1.36 10.79
CA PHE A 14 13.75 1.62 11.89
C PHE A 14 13.10 1.87 13.24
N ILE A 15 11.89 2.44 13.27
CA ILE A 15 11.20 2.77 14.52
C ILE A 15 10.22 1.65 14.90
N GLU A 16 9.53 1.08 13.91
CA GLU A 16 8.50 0.07 14.13
C GLU A 16 8.98 -1.37 13.85
N ASN A 17 10.20 -1.53 13.34
CA ASN A 17 10.84 -2.83 13.08
C ASN A 17 10.00 -3.74 12.15
N GLN A 18 9.46 -3.16 11.08
CA GLN A 18 8.64 -3.85 10.09
C GLN A 18 9.35 -4.02 8.75
N VAL A 19 9.15 -5.15 8.08
CA VAL A 19 9.51 -5.29 6.67
C VAL A 19 8.45 -4.62 5.79
N CYS A 20 8.89 -3.92 4.75
CA CYS A 20 8.02 -3.01 4.01
C CYS A 20 7.93 -3.36 2.53
N LEU A 21 6.72 -3.21 1.97
CA LEU A 21 6.50 -3.20 0.52
C LEU A 21 6.00 -1.80 0.13
N LEU A 22 6.87 -1.02 -0.52
CA LEU A 22 6.57 0.32 -0.99
C LEU A 22 5.95 0.25 -2.39
N LYS A 23 4.64 0.44 -2.48
CA LYS A 23 3.94 0.57 -3.76
C LYS A 23 3.86 2.04 -4.18
N LEU A 24 4.60 2.41 -5.22
CA LEU A 24 4.57 3.75 -5.77
C LEU A 24 3.26 4.03 -6.53
N ASN A 25 2.80 5.28 -6.45
CA ASN A 25 1.74 5.79 -7.31
C ASN A 25 2.30 5.94 -8.73
N PRO A 26 1.56 5.59 -9.81
CA PRO A 26 1.99 5.76 -11.20
C PRO A 26 2.61 7.12 -11.53
N VAL A 27 2.13 8.20 -10.92
CA VAL A 27 2.67 9.55 -11.11
C VAL A 27 4.13 9.64 -10.62
N ASN A 28 4.49 8.85 -9.62
CA ASN A 28 5.81 8.82 -8.98
C ASN A 28 6.68 7.64 -9.45
N ASP A 29 6.26 6.87 -10.46
CA ASP A 29 7.02 5.69 -10.92
C ASP A 29 8.43 6.07 -11.41
N TYR A 30 8.62 7.29 -11.90
CA TYR A 30 9.93 7.83 -12.28
C TYR A 30 10.95 7.88 -11.13
N LEU A 31 10.49 7.81 -9.87
CA LEU A 31 11.35 7.79 -8.69
C LEU A 31 11.82 6.39 -8.32
N HIS A 32 11.28 5.35 -8.94
CA HIS A 32 11.57 3.97 -8.59
C HIS A 32 13.08 3.70 -8.54
N ASP A 33 13.80 3.98 -9.63
CA ASP A 33 15.22 3.66 -9.74
C ASP A 33 16.07 4.50 -8.79
N LEU A 34 15.69 5.75 -8.58
CA LEU A 34 16.36 6.63 -7.63
C LEU A 34 16.21 6.12 -6.19
N LEU A 35 15.00 5.72 -5.80
CA LEU A 35 14.73 5.17 -4.48
C LEU A 35 15.38 3.80 -4.30
N ALA A 36 15.36 2.95 -5.33
CA ALA A 36 16.01 1.64 -5.30
C ALA A 36 17.52 1.77 -5.12
N GLN A 37 18.15 2.76 -5.76
CA GLN A 37 19.58 3.05 -5.55
C GLN A 37 19.84 3.58 -4.13
N ALA A 38 19.06 4.56 -3.68
CA ALA A 38 19.24 5.18 -2.37
C ALA A 38 19.00 4.20 -1.20
N LEU A 39 18.06 3.27 -1.37
CA LEU A 39 17.65 2.28 -0.36
C LEU A 39 18.20 0.88 -0.67
N ALA A 40 19.19 0.76 -1.57
CA ALA A 40 19.78 -0.51 -1.97
C ALA A 40 20.22 -1.39 -0.77
N PRO A 41 20.81 -0.87 0.32
CA PRO A 41 21.20 -1.69 1.45
C PRO A 41 20.02 -2.42 2.11
N VAL A 42 18.90 -1.72 2.34
CA VAL A 42 17.72 -2.33 2.98
C VAL A 42 16.96 -3.26 2.04
N ILE A 43 17.02 -3.01 0.73
CA ILE A 43 16.47 -3.92 -0.29
C ILE A 43 17.30 -5.21 -0.34
N ALA A 44 18.63 -5.10 -0.28
CA ALA A 44 19.54 -6.25 -0.28
C ALA A 44 19.40 -7.13 0.97
N MET A 45 18.94 -6.56 2.08
CA MET A 45 18.60 -7.29 3.31
C MET A 45 17.20 -7.91 3.29
N ASP A 46 16.48 -7.81 2.17
CA ASP A 46 15.07 -8.23 2.03
C ASP A 46 14.10 -7.55 3.02
N ALA A 47 14.52 -6.43 3.62
CA ALA A 47 13.68 -5.64 4.51
C ALA A 47 12.73 -4.69 3.74
N LEU A 48 13.06 -4.37 2.48
CA LEU A 48 12.26 -3.50 1.62
C LEU A 48 12.12 -4.09 0.20
N ARG A 49 10.91 -4.01 -0.36
CA ARG A 49 10.66 -4.14 -1.80
C ARG A 49 9.91 -2.90 -2.30
N ILE A 50 10.35 -2.35 -3.44
CA ILE A 50 9.66 -1.27 -4.12
C ILE A 50 8.96 -1.86 -5.34
N VAL A 51 7.69 -1.55 -5.50
CA VAL A 51 6.88 -1.99 -6.65
C VAL A 51 6.15 -0.82 -7.26
N THR A 52 5.97 -0.85 -8.57
CA THR A 52 5.09 0.06 -9.30
C THR A 52 3.79 -0.66 -9.63
N GLY A 53 2.78 0.08 -10.08
CA GLY A 53 1.55 -0.52 -10.58
C GLY A 53 0.35 0.40 -10.46
N ASP A 54 -0.78 -0.04 -11.00
CA ASP A 54 -2.03 0.71 -11.01
C ASP A 54 -2.86 0.51 -9.72
N ALA A 55 -4.10 0.98 -9.76
CA ALA A 55 -5.06 0.81 -8.67
C ALA A 55 -5.42 -0.66 -8.40
N ARG A 56 -5.37 -1.55 -9.40
CA ARG A 56 -5.67 -2.98 -9.23
C ARG A 56 -4.59 -3.66 -8.40
N ALA A 57 -3.32 -3.34 -8.66
CA ALA A 57 -2.20 -3.81 -7.85
C ALA A 57 -2.35 -3.38 -6.38
N GLY A 58 -2.75 -2.12 -6.15
CA GLY A 58 -3.01 -1.61 -4.80
C GLY A 58 -4.15 -2.36 -4.10
N ALA A 59 -5.28 -2.55 -4.77
CA ALA A 59 -6.44 -3.27 -4.23
C ALA A 59 -6.14 -4.75 -3.93
N TRP A 60 -5.29 -5.40 -4.72
CA TRP A 60 -4.87 -6.76 -4.45
C TRP A 60 -3.99 -6.83 -3.19
N LEU A 61 -3.00 -5.93 -3.08
CA LEU A 61 -2.10 -5.86 -1.92
C LEU A 61 -2.86 -5.64 -0.61
N THR A 62 -3.91 -4.83 -0.61
CA THR A 62 -4.71 -4.56 0.61
C THR A 62 -5.48 -5.77 1.13
N THR A 63 -5.56 -6.85 0.35
CA THR A 63 -6.24 -8.09 0.72
C THR A 63 -5.28 -9.27 0.83
N HIS A 64 -3.98 -9.04 0.64
CA HIS A 64 -2.99 -10.11 0.61
C HIS A 64 -2.75 -10.65 2.03
N PRO A 65 -2.77 -11.99 2.25
CA PRO A 65 -2.71 -12.57 3.59
C PRO A 65 -1.39 -12.34 4.32
N ALA A 66 -0.32 -11.97 3.61
CA ALA A 66 0.98 -11.65 4.20
C ALA A 66 1.16 -10.15 4.53
N VAL A 67 0.12 -9.34 4.38
CA VAL A 67 0.16 -7.90 4.70
C VAL A 67 -0.58 -7.69 6.02
N ASP A 68 0.19 -7.40 7.08
CA ASP A 68 -0.36 -7.18 8.42
C ASP A 68 -0.82 -5.72 8.63
N GLU A 69 -0.13 -4.77 8.00
CA GLU A 69 -0.40 -3.34 8.14
C GLU A 69 -0.37 -2.63 6.78
N ILE A 70 -1.25 -1.64 6.62
CA ILE A 70 -1.32 -0.79 5.42
C ILE A 70 -1.15 0.66 5.84
N HIS A 71 -0.01 1.23 5.51
CA HIS A 71 0.22 2.68 5.59
C HIS A 71 -0.08 3.32 4.23
N ILE A 72 -1.01 4.27 4.20
CA ILE A 72 -1.44 4.94 2.97
C ILE A 72 -1.30 6.45 3.08
N THR A 73 -0.69 7.05 2.07
CA THR A 73 -0.62 8.49 1.87
C THR A 73 -1.39 8.84 0.60
N GLY A 74 -2.62 9.35 0.73
CA GLY A 74 -3.53 9.56 -0.39
C GLY A 74 -4.87 10.18 0.00
N SER A 75 -5.86 10.06 -0.89
CA SER A 75 -7.19 10.64 -0.69
C SER A 75 -8.02 9.87 0.33
N ARG A 76 -8.94 10.58 0.99
CA ARG A 76 -9.96 9.97 1.87
C ARG A 76 -10.77 8.90 1.15
N ASP A 77 -11.11 9.11 -0.11
CA ASP A 77 -11.88 8.14 -0.90
C ASP A 77 -11.14 6.81 -1.05
N THR A 78 -9.81 6.85 -1.23
CA THR A 78 -8.98 5.63 -1.34
C THR A 78 -8.93 4.91 0.00
N HIS A 79 -8.74 5.65 1.09
CA HIS A 79 -8.81 5.12 2.45
C HIS A 79 -10.17 4.42 2.70
N ASP A 80 -11.28 5.09 2.42
CA ASP A 80 -12.62 4.56 2.68
C ASP A 80 -12.92 3.31 1.84
N VAL A 81 -12.36 3.20 0.63
CA VAL A 81 -12.44 1.96 -0.15
C VAL A 81 -11.65 0.84 0.55
N ILE A 82 -10.42 1.08 1.00
CA ILE A 82 -9.60 0.05 1.65
C ILE A 82 -10.27 -0.45 2.94
N VAL A 83 -10.72 0.47 3.79
CA VAL A 83 -11.28 0.13 5.10
C VAL A 83 -12.72 -0.42 4.98
N TRP A 84 -13.56 0.18 4.12
CA TRP A 84 -15.00 -0.11 4.09
C TRP A 84 -15.50 -0.88 2.87
N ALA A 85 -14.66 -1.27 1.89
CA ALA A 85 -15.12 -2.06 0.75
C ALA A 85 -15.81 -3.37 1.16
N ARG A 86 -15.40 -3.97 2.28
CA ARG A 86 -16.06 -5.18 2.81
C ARG A 86 -17.47 -4.91 3.36
N VAL A 87 -17.69 -3.74 3.96
CA VAL A 87 -19.00 -3.30 4.46
C VAL A 87 -19.93 -2.93 3.30
N LYS A 88 -19.43 -2.25 2.27
CA LYS A 88 -20.21 -1.91 1.07
C LYS A 88 -20.64 -3.14 0.26
N ARG A 89 -19.81 -4.20 0.19
CA ARG A 89 -20.16 -5.46 -0.48
C ARG A 89 -21.30 -6.21 0.23
N LEU A 90 -21.37 -6.13 1.56
CA LEU A 90 -22.46 -6.72 2.34
C LEU A 90 -23.75 -5.89 2.23
N ALA A 91 -23.65 -4.56 2.15
CA ALA A 91 -24.81 -3.67 1.98
C ALA A 91 -25.50 -3.80 0.60
N SER A 92 -24.80 -4.30 -0.43
CA SER A 92 -25.39 -4.57 -1.76
C SER A 92 -26.09 -5.94 -1.85
N VAL A 93 -25.93 -6.81 -0.85
CA VAL A 93 -26.70 -8.05 -0.73
C VAL A 93 -27.88 -7.75 0.20
N GLY A 94 -28.94 -7.16 -0.37
CA GLY A 94 -30.23 -7.12 0.31
C GLY A 94 -30.71 -8.54 0.64
N PRO A 95 -31.50 -8.74 1.71
CA PRO A 95 -32.00 -10.06 2.08
C PRO A 95 -32.70 -10.70 0.88
N PRO A 96 -32.54 -12.03 0.64
CA PRO A 96 -33.22 -12.71 -0.44
C PRO A 96 -34.73 -12.49 -0.28
N GLY A 97 -35.36 -12.07 -1.37
CA GLY A 97 -36.71 -11.52 -1.38
C GLY A 97 -37.73 -12.39 -0.64
N CYS A 98 -38.45 -11.74 0.28
CA CYS A 98 -39.78 -12.18 0.69
C CYS A 98 -40.77 -11.62 -0.34
N ARG A 99 -41.15 -12.45 -1.31
CA ARG A 99 -42.39 -12.30 -2.07
C ARG A 99 -42.85 -13.68 -2.52
#